data_AF-A0A0A1WJM7-F1
#
_entry.id   AF-A0A0A1WJM7-F1
#
_cell.length_a   1.000
_cell.length_b   1.000
_cell.length_c   1.000
_cell.angle_alpha   90.00
_cell.angle_beta   90.00
_cell.angle_gamma   90.00
#
_symmetry.space_group_name_H-M   'P 1'
#
loop_
_entity.id
_entity.type
_entity.pdbx_description
1 polymer ?
#
loop_
_entity_poly.entity_id
_entity_poly.type
_entity_poly.pdbx_seq_one_letter_code
_entity_poly.pdbx_strand_id
1 'polypeptide(L)'
;TSLKSNMQKSSRHRLSEEQLFKAIQKKKECNAKAQKIVESFLERNIERDYFLTQLKDINQSHYDDIVEERHILLLCGYPLCEKLLENVPLKKYQISTTINKVYDITDRKKFCSSHCFKASEFIKSQILVSPLWLRQHEQIPEFKLLDETNI
;
A
#
# COMPACT_ATOMS: atom_id res chain seq x y z
N THR A 1 -55.30 21.07 0.62
CA THR A 1 -53.86 21.25 0.33
C THR A 1 -53.07 20.74 1.53
N SER A 2 -52.75 19.45 1.62
CA SER A 2 -51.48 18.84 1.17
C SER A 2 -50.28 19.62 1.74
N LEU A 3 -49.37 19.10 2.59
CA LEU A 3 -48.76 17.78 2.68
C LEU A 3 -48.25 17.52 4.11
N LYS A 4 -48.40 16.28 4.60
CA LYS A 4 -47.63 15.74 5.72
C LYS A 4 -46.21 15.44 5.21
N SER A 5 -45.16 15.99 5.81
CA SER A 5 -43.79 15.50 5.62
C SER A 5 -43.27 14.88 6.92
N ASN A 6 -43.41 13.56 6.97
CA ASN A 6 -42.94 12.66 7.99
C ASN A 6 -41.40 12.60 7.90
N MET A 7 -40.68 13.37 8.73
CA MET A 7 -39.23 13.23 8.85
C MET A 7 -38.93 11.92 9.61
N GLN A 8 -38.73 10.84 8.85
CA GLN A 8 -38.25 9.57 9.36
C GLN A 8 -36.92 9.80 10.09
N LYS A 9 -36.95 9.68 11.42
CA LYS A 9 -35.77 9.62 12.27
C LYS A 9 -34.92 8.42 11.82
N SER A 10 -33.75 8.70 11.25
CA SER A 10 -32.74 7.69 10.94
C SER A 10 -32.36 6.95 12.23
N SER A 11 -32.82 5.71 12.34
CA SER A 11 -32.51 4.79 13.43
C SER A 11 -31.03 4.41 13.35
N ARG A 12 -30.22 4.86 14.31
CA ARG A 12 -28.89 4.28 14.57
C ARG A 12 -29.12 2.82 14.98
N HIS A 13 -29.06 1.90 14.03
CA HIS A 13 -29.09 0.47 14.30
C HIS A 13 -27.88 0.11 15.18
N ARG A 14 -28.11 -0.17 16.47
CA ARG A 14 -27.07 -0.66 17.38
C ARG A 14 -26.77 -2.10 17.00
N LEU A 15 -25.51 -2.39 16.65
CA LEU A 15 -25.03 -3.77 16.48
C LEU A 15 -25.15 -4.51 17.81
N SER A 16 -25.46 -5.81 17.77
CA SER A 16 -25.41 -6.64 18.97
C SER A 16 -23.98 -6.73 19.50
N GLU A 17 -23.82 -7.02 20.79
CA GLU A 17 -22.51 -7.23 21.41
C GLU A 17 -21.69 -8.29 20.68
N GLU A 18 -22.34 -9.39 20.28
CA GLU A 18 -21.72 -10.47 19.51
C GLU A 18 -21.25 -10.00 18.12
N GLN A 19 -22.06 -9.20 17.42
CA GLN A 19 -21.67 -8.63 16.12
C GLN A 19 -20.48 -7.68 16.26
N LEU A 20 -20.48 -6.87 17.31
CA LEU A 20 -19.36 -5.95 17.61
C LEU A 20 -18.08 -6.73 17.91
N PHE A 21 -18.16 -7.77 18.75
CA PHE A 21 -17.01 -8.62 19.07
C PHE A 21 -16.43 -9.30 17.82
N LYS A 22 -17.29 -9.88 16.97
CA LYS A 22 -16.89 -10.48 15.70
C LYS A 22 -16.20 -9.48 14.77
N ALA A 23 -16.72 -8.26 14.66
CA ALA A 23 -16.10 -7.21 13.84
C ALA A 23 -14.72 -6.79 14.37
N ILE A 24 -14.57 -6.64 15.69
CA ILE A 24 -13.30 -6.31 16.33
C ILE A 24 -12.28 -7.43 16.12
N GLN A 25 -12.70 -8.68 16.33
CA GLN A 25 -11.84 -9.84 16.11
C GLN A 25 -11.37 -9.92 14.66
N LYS A 26 -12.29 -9.76 13.71
CA LYS A 26 -11.95 -9.78 12.27
C LYS A 26 -10.96 -8.68 11.90
N LYS A 27 -11.16 -7.46 12.41
CA LYS A 27 -10.22 -6.35 12.24
C LYS A 27 -8.83 -6.71 12.77
N LYS A 28 -8.76 -7.28 13.98
CA LYS A 28 -7.49 -7.69 14.60
C LYS A 28 -6.77 -8.75 13.75
N GLU A 29 -7.49 -9.78 13.29
CA GLU A 29 -6.93 -10.85 12.46
C GLU A 29 -6.41 -10.32 11.12
N CYS A 30 -7.19 -9.48 10.44
CA CYS A 30 -6.78 -8.85 9.18
C CYS A 30 -5.53 -7.99 9.35
N ASN A 31 -5.47 -7.17 10.41
CA ASN A 31 -4.30 -6.34 10.68
C ASN A 31 -3.07 -7.18 11.02
N ALA A 32 -3.23 -8.23 11.83
CA ALA A 32 -2.13 -9.14 12.17
C ALA A 32 -1.60 -9.87 10.93
N LYS A 33 -2.48 -10.23 9.98
CA LYS A 33 -2.07 -10.82 8.71
C LYS A 33 -1.30 -9.82 7.84
N ALA A 34 -1.80 -8.59 7.70
CA ALA A 34 -1.13 -7.54 6.94
C ALA A 34 0.27 -7.24 7.49
N GLN A 35 0.41 -7.15 8.82
CA GLN A 35 1.69 -6.96 9.49
C GLN A 35 2.71 -8.05 9.12
N LYS A 36 2.30 -9.32 9.14
CA LYS A 36 3.17 -10.44 8.73
C LYS A 36 3.60 -10.36 7.26
N ILE A 37 2.75 -9.83 6.39
CA ILE A 37 3.09 -9.61 4.98
C ILE A 37 4.10 -8.47 4.84
N VAL A 38 3.94 -7.39 5.60
CA VAL A 38 4.93 -6.30 5.64
C VAL A 38 6.30 -6.86 6.02
N GLU A 39 6.34 -7.65 7.08
CA GLU A 39 7.57 -8.30 7.58
C GLU A 39 8.18 -9.26 6.55
N SER A 40 7.37 -10.10 5.89
CA SER A 40 7.89 -11.04 4.89
C SER A 40 8.47 -10.33 3.67
N PHE A 41 7.97 -9.14 3.35
CA PHE A 41 8.50 -8.33 2.25
C PHE A 41 9.75 -7.53 2.60
N LEU A 42 10.32 -7.67 3.80
CA LEU A 42 11.63 -7.12 4.15
C LEU A 42 12.77 -8.05 3.74
N GLU A 43 12.47 -9.32 3.44
CA GLU A 43 13.44 -10.30 2.99
C GLU A 43 13.90 -10.04 1.54
N ARG A 44 14.99 -10.70 1.15
CA ARG A 44 15.49 -10.74 -0.23
C ARG A 44 14.93 -11.98 -0.94
N ASN A 45 14.90 -11.94 -2.27
CA ASN A 45 14.44 -13.04 -3.12
C ASN A 45 12.97 -13.41 -2.90
N ILE A 46 12.09 -12.42 -3.06
CA ILE A 46 10.64 -12.62 -3.03
C ILE A 46 10.19 -13.15 -4.39
N GLU A 47 9.52 -14.29 -4.40
CA GLU A 47 8.93 -14.86 -5.61
C GLU A 47 7.78 -13.98 -6.14
N ARG A 48 7.71 -13.81 -7.47
CA ARG A 48 6.72 -12.94 -8.13
C ARG A 48 5.28 -13.37 -7.82
N ASP A 49 5.00 -14.66 -7.93
CA ASP A 49 3.65 -15.18 -7.70
C ASP A 49 3.26 -15.04 -6.23
N TYR A 50 4.17 -15.35 -5.32
CA TYR A 50 3.96 -15.10 -3.89
C TYR A 50 3.65 -13.62 -3.63
N PHE A 51 4.47 -12.70 -4.16
CA PHE A 51 4.25 -11.26 -4.01
C PHE A 51 2.83 -10.85 -4.44
N LEU A 52 2.42 -11.21 -5.66
CA LEU A 52 1.11 -10.85 -6.21
C LEU A 52 -0.04 -11.44 -5.38
N THR A 53 0.09 -12.67 -4.86
CA THR A 53 -0.95 -13.31 -4.06
C THR A 53 -1.19 -12.62 -2.72
N GLN A 54 -0.17 -12.00 -2.12
CA GLN A 54 -0.29 -11.30 -0.83
C GLN A 54 -0.88 -9.89 -0.96
N LEU A 55 -0.81 -9.26 -2.14
CA LEU A 55 -1.27 -7.87 -2.33
C LEU A 55 -2.74 -7.64 -1.95
N LYS A 56 -3.59 -8.67 -2.07
CA LYS A 56 -5.01 -8.60 -1.68
C LYS A 56 -5.24 -8.41 -0.19
N ASP A 57 -4.26 -8.81 0.63
CA ASP A 57 -4.32 -8.85 2.08
C ASP A 57 -3.62 -7.63 2.74
N ILE A 58 -3.22 -6.64 1.93
CA ILE A 58 -2.63 -5.38 2.38
C ILE A 58 -3.36 -4.15 1.81
N ASN A 59 -3.02 -2.98 2.34
CA ASN A 59 -3.51 -1.67 1.91
C ASN A 59 -2.33 -0.84 1.41
N GLN A 60 -2.61 0.27 0.75
CA GLN A 60 -1.57 1.20 0.31
C GLN A 60 -0.68 1.69 1.47
N SER A 61 -1.24 1.90 2.66
CA SER A 61 -0.44 2.26 3.85
C SER A 61 0.55 1.17 4.24
N HIS A 62 0.12 -0.09 4.25
CA HIS A 62 1.02 -1.23 4.53
C HIS A 62 2.10 -1.35 3.44
N TYR A 63 1.77 -1.04 2.18
CA TYR A 63 2.76 -1.01 1.10
C TYR A 63 3.76 0.13 1.27
N ASP A 64 3.32 1.30 1.76
CA ASP A 64 4.22 2.38 2.14
C ASP A 64 5.15 1.96 3.28
N ASP A 65 4.63 1.27 4.30
CA ASP A 65 5.44 0.72 5.38
C ASP A 65 6.50 -0.24 4.83
N ILE A 66 6.15 -1.12 3.87
CA ILE A 66 7.13 -2.00 3.20
C ILE A 66 8.25 -1.20 2.53
N VAL A 67 7.90 -0.13 1.81
CA VAL A 67 8.88 0.72 1.12
C VAL A 67 9.80 1.43 2.13
N GLU A 68 9.25 1.95 3.23
CA GLU A 68 10.01 2.62 4.29
C GLU A 68 10.93 1.65 5.04
N GLU A 69 10.40 0.51 5.49
CA GLU A 69 11.17 -0.48 6.23
C GLU A 69 12.30 -1.09 5.38
N ARG A 70 12.04 -1.36 4.09
CA ARG A 70 13.10 -1.75 3.15
C ARG A 70 14.15 -0.64 2.99
N HIS A 71 13.74 0.62 2.94
CA HIS A 71 14.67 1.74 2.87
C HIS A 71 15.55 1.86 4.12
N ILE A 72 14.99 1.63 5.31
CA ILE A 72 15.72 1.56 6.59
C ILE A 72 16.80 0.46 6.54
N LEU A 73 16.47 -0.68 5.93
CA LEU A 73 17.41 -1.80 5.71
C LEU A 73 18.38 -1.59 4.53
N LEU A 74 18.40 -0.40 3.93
CA LEU A 74 19.20 -0.07 2.74
C LEU A 74 18.91 -0.97 1.54
N LEU A 75 17.70 -1.50 1.43
CA LEU A 75 17.21 -2.24 0.27
C LEU A 75 16.38 -1.31 -0.62
N CYS A 76 16.34 -1.62 -1.91
CA CYS A 76 15.41 -0.97 -2.82
C CYS A 76 13.98 -1.19 -2.33
N GLY A 77 13.20 -0.10 -2.24
CA GLY A 77 11.82 -0.14 -1.76
C GLY A 77 10.86 -0.95 -2.63
N TYR A 78 11.24 -1.28 -3.87
CA TYR A 78 10.46 -2.22 -4.69
C TYR A 78 10.68 -3.66 -4.19
N PRO A 79 9.65 -4.37 -3.69
CA PRO A 79 9.84 -5.65 -3.00
C PRO A 79 10.51 -6.74 -3.86
N LEU A 80 10.23 -6.76 -5.17
CA LEU A 80 10.85 -7.71 -6.11
C LEU A 80 12.28 -7.34 -6.51
N CYS A 81 12.83 -6.23 -6.00
CA CYS A 81 14.21 -5.82 -6.26
C CYS A 81 15.11 -6.15 -5.08
N GLU A 82 16.21 -6.85 -5.35
CA GLU A 82 17.21 -7.22 -4.34
C GLU A 82 18.39 -6.25 -4.23
N LYS A 83 18.39 -5.16 -5.00
CA LYS A 83 19.50 -4.21 -4.99
C LYS A 83 19.55 -3.44 -3.68
N LEU A 84 20.76 -3.29 -3.15
CA LEU A 84 21.03 -2.39 -2.04
C LEU A 84 21.08 -0.94 -2.54
N LEU A 85 20.70 -0.01 -1.67
CA LEU A 85 20.80 1.41 -1.90
C LEU A 85 22.15 1.91 -1.37
N GLU A 86 23.04 2.24 -2.29
CA GLU A 86 24.32 2.87 -1.97
C GLU A 86 24.21 4.39 -2.08
N ASN A 87 24.92 5.12 -1.21
CA ASN A 87 25.05 6.58 -1.28
C ASN A 87 23.70 7.34 -1.26
N VAL A 88 22.75 6.91 -0.42
CA VAL A 88 21.44 7.57 -0.29
C VAL A 88 21.64 9.04 0.12
N PRO A 89 21.11 10.01 -0.66
CA PRO A 89 21.20 11.42 -0.29
C PRO A 89 20.50 11.72 1.04
N LEU A 90 21.19 12.42 1.94
CA LEU A 90 20.62 12.88 3.21
C LEU A 90 19.63 14.05 3.03
N LYS A 91 19.76 14.80 1.93
CA LYS A 91 18.93 15.98 1.64
C LYS A 91 17.53 15.59 1.13
N LYS A 92 16.53 16.41 1.48
CA LYS A 92 15.15 16.28 1.00
C LYS A 92 14.93 16.84 -0.41
N TYR A 93 15.61 17.93 -0.75
CA TYR A 93 15.41 18.64 -2.01
C TYR A 93 16.64 18.59 -2.90
N GLN A 94 16.41 18.52 -4.21
CA GLN A 94 17.43 18.60 -5.25
C GLN A 94 17.10 19.69 -6.26
N ILE A 95 18.06 20.56 -6.53
CA ILE A 95 17.93 21.63 -7.53
C ILE A 95 18.45 21.12 -8.86
N SER A 96 17.63 21.24 -9.91
CA SER A 96 18.05 21.09 -11.29
C SER A 96 18.16 22.47 -11.93
N THR A 97 19.39 22.86 -12.26
CA THR A 97 19.68 24.13 -12.94
C THR A 97 19.38 24.06 -14.44
N THR A 98 19.31 22.86 -15.02
CA THR A 98 18.99 22.66 -16.44
C THR A 98 17.55 23.07 -16.78
N ILE A 99 16.62 22.80 -15.86
CA ILE A 99 15.20 23.13 -16.04
C ILE A 99 14.68 24.11 -14.97
N ASN A 100 15.58 24.71 -14.19
CA ASN A 100 15.27 25.64 -13.11
C ASN A 100 14.15 25.14 -12.17
N LYS A 101 14.27 23.89 -11.70
CA LYS A 101 13.26 23.24 -10.84
C LYS A 101 13.88 22.66 -9.57
N VAL A 102 13.16 22.82 -8.46
CA VAL A 102 13.45 22.15 -7.18
C VAL A 102 12.57 20.91 -7.07
N TYR A 103 13.19 19.75 -6.89
CA TYR A 103 12.53 18.46 -6.72
C TYR A 103 12.56 18.03 -5.26
N ASP A 104 11.45 17.50 -4.77
CA ASP A 104 11.43 16.68 -3.56
C ASP A 104 11.85 15.25 -3.93
N ILE A 105 12.92 14.76 -3.32
CA ILE A 105 13.48 13.43 -3.59
C ILE A 105 13.19 12.43 -2.46
N THR A 106 12.30 12.77 -1.52
CA THR A 106 11.96 11.95 -0.35
C THR A 106 11.58 10.52 -0.75
N ASP A 107 10.68 10.36 -1.72
CA ASP A 107 10.25 9.03 -2.16
C ASP A 107 11.21 8.43 -3.17
N ARG A 108 11.75 9.25 -4.08
CA ARG A 108 12.62 8.76 -5.15
C ARG A 108 13.89 8.09 -4.61
N LYS A 109 14.46 8.59 -3.50
CA LYS A 109 15.71 8.04 -2.92
C LYS A 109 15.54 6.66 -2.28
N LYS A 110 14.30 6.19 -2.10
CA LYS A 110 13.98 4.86 -1.58
C LYS A 110 14.15 3.75 -2.65
N PHE A 111 14.49 4.11 -3.89
CA PHE A 111 14.57 3.18 -5.01
C PHE A 111 15.89 3.27 -5.76
N CYS A 112 16.40 2.12 -6.22
CA CYS A 112 17.67 2.06 -6.94
C CYS A 112 17.61 2.64 -8.37
N SER A 113 16.42 2.71 -8.96
CA SER A 113 16.23 3.16 -10.34
C SER A 113 14.86 3.80 -10.56
N SER A 114 14.73 4.56 -11.65
CA SER A 114 13.44 5.14 -12.05
C SER A 114 12.43 4.07 -12.44
N HIS A 115 12.88 2.93 -12.97
CA HIS A 115 12.03 1.78 -13.23
C HIS A 115 11.46 1.21 -11.93
N CYS A 116 12.29 0.94 -10.91
CA CYS A 116 11.81 0.41 -9.63
C CYS A 116 10.83 1.36 -8.94
N PHE A 117 11.07 2.67 -9.01
CA PHE A 117 10.11 3.66 -8.51
C PHE A 117 8.76 3.55 -9.24
N LYS A 118 8.77 3.58 -10.59
CA LYS A 118 7.54 3.46 -11.39
C LYS A 118 6.82 2.13 -11.18
N ALA A 119 7.54 1.01 -11.14
CA ALA A 119 6.98 -0.31 -10.92
C ALA A 119 6.34 -0.41 -9.53
N SER A 120 6.98 0.15 -8.52
CA SER A 120 6.44 0.20 -7.16
C SER A 120 5.16 1.04 -7.07
N GLU A 121 5.16 2.24 -7.66
CA GLU A 121 3.97 3.10 -7.73
C GLU A 121 2.83 2.44 -8.54
N PHE A 122 3.17 1.74 -9.61
CA PHE A 122 2.21 0.98 -10.41
C PHE A 122 1.52 -0.11 -9.58
N ILE A 123 2.28 -0.86 -8.77
CA ILE A 123 1.70 -1.84 -7.85
C ILE A 123 0.82 -1.17 -6.81
N LYS A 124 1.34 -0.13 -6.14
CA LYS A 124 0.58 0.60 -5.11
C LYS A 124 -0.76 1.11 -5.62
N SER A 125 -0.80 1.62 -6.87
CA SER A 125 -2.02 2.13 -7.50
C SER A 125 -3.11 1.06 -7.71
N GLN A 126 -2.73 -0.21 -7.80
CA GLN A 126 -3.66 -1.34 -7.96
C GLN A 126 -4.19 -1.86 -6.62
N ILE A 127 -3.52 -1.55 -5.49
CA ILE A 127 -3.92 -1.99 -4.16
C ILE A 127 -5.17 -1.22 -3.70
N LEU A 128 -6.17 -1.98 -3.25
CA LEU A 128 -7.42 -1.44 -2.72
C LEU A 128 -7.16 -0.54 -1.50
N VAL A 129 -7.95 0.53 -1.40
CA VAL A 129 -7.92 1.48 -0.26
C VAL A 129 -8.91 1.10 0.85
N SER A 130 -9.85 0.20 0.55
CA SER A 130 -10.85 -0.27 1.50
C SER A 130 -10.20 -0.96 2.71
N PRO A 131 -10.77 -0.82 3.93
CA PRO A 131 -10.28 -1.54 5.09
C PRO A 131 -10.35 -3.06 4.89
N LEU A 132 -9.28 -3.77 5.25
CA LEU A 132 -9.13 -5.22 5.02
C LEU A 132 -10.30 -6.05 5.53
N TRP A 133 -10.83 -5.72 6.71
CA TRP A 133 -11.93 -6.44 7.36
C TRP A 133 -13.30 -6.19 6.72
N LEU A 134 -13.40 -5.34 5.69
CA LEU A 134 -14.64 -5.06 4.95
C LEU A 134 -14.64 -5.63 3.53
N ARG A 135 -13.55 -6.28 3.08
CA ARG A 135 -13.37 -6.75 1.69
C ARG A 135 -14.13 -8.03 1.32
N GLN A 136 -14.94 -8.60 2.22
CA GLN A 136 -15.57 -9.91 2.00
C GLN A 136 -16.46 -9.97 0.74
N HIS A 137 -16.99 -8.84 0.31
CA HIS A 137 -17.87 -8.74 -0.87
C HIS A 137 -17.28 -7.86 -1.98
N GLU A 138 -16.03 -7.42 -1.84
CA GLU A 138 -15.37 -6.60 -2.86
C GLU A 138 -14.71 -7.49 -3.92
N GLN A 139 -14.74 -7.03 -5.17
CA GLN A 139 -13.97 -7.68 -6.23
C GLN A 139 -12.51 -7.28 -6.09
N ILE A 140 -11.67 -8.26 -5.80
CA ILE A 140 -10.22 -8.07 -5.70
C ILE A 140 -9.67 -8.01 -7.13
N PRO A 141 -8.96 -6.93 -7.52
CA PRO A 141 -8.39 -6.84 -8.86
C PRO A 141 -7.29 -7.89 -9.05
N GLU A 142 -7.07 -8.29 -10.30
CA GLU A 142 -5.89 -9.05 -10.68
C GLU A 142 -4.68 -8.10 -10.75
N PHE A 143 -3.71 -8.31 -9.86
CA PHE A 143 -2.52 -7.47 -9.78
C PHE A 143 -1.53 -7.81 -10.90
N LYS A 144 -0.99 -6.77 -11.54
CA LYS A 144 -0.03 -6.89 -12.64
C LYS A 144 1.26 -6.16 -12.33
N LEU A 145 2.37 -6.72 -12.80
CA LEU A 145 3.67 -6.06 -12.76
C LEU A 145 3.77 -5.07 -13.92
N LEU A 146 4.63 -4.06 -13.77
CA LEU A 146 4.93 -3.13 -14.85
C LEU A 146 5.83 -3.83 -15.88
N ASP A 147 5.37 -3.94 -17.13
CA ASP A 147 6.15 -4.54 -18.21
C ASP A 147 7.43 -3.73 -18.52
N GLU A 148 8.54 -4.43 -18.75
CA GLU A 148 9.84 -3.82 -19.09
C GLU A 148 9.87 -3.19 -20.50
N THR A 149 8.87 -3.47 -21.34
CA THR A 149 8.83 -3.10 -22.77
C THR A 149 8.38 -1.66 -23.07
N ASN A 150 8.06 -0.86 -22.06
CA ASN A 150 7.70 0.56 -22.23
C ASN A 150 8.64 1.50 -21.45
N ILE A 151 9.93 1.48 -21.81
CA ILE A 151 10.91 2.50 -21.44
C ILE A 151 11.48 3.13 -22.70
#